data_AF-A0AAD2DPE9-F1
#
_entry.id   AF-A0AAD2DPE9-F1
#
_cell.length_a   1.000
_cell.length_b   1.000
_cell.length_c   1.000
_cell.angle_alpha   90.00
_cell.angle_beta   90.00
_cell.angle_gamma   90.00
#
_symmetry.space_group_name_H-M   'P 1'
#
loop_
_entity.id
_entity.type
_entity.pdbx_description
1 polymer ?
#
loop_
_entity_poly.entity_id
_entity_poly.type
_entity_poly.pdbx_seq_one_letter_code
_entity_poly.pdbx_strand_id
1 'polypeptide(L)'
;MNSCGVDRKSVGISSDAVLDSQFTAKLCSPQCYQNCPNIVDLYYNLALGEGAFLLDLCKSQRTNSRHSMAQIQSSGAALGPIAAGPMSASAPSPSSPIDCAPTPM
;
A
#
# COMPACT_ATOMS: atom_id res chain seq x y z
N MET A 1 -0.99 -13.82 -16.35
CA MET A 1 -0.12 -14.05 -15.17
C MET A 1 0.11 -12.76 -14.40
N ASN A 2 0.55 -11.67 -15.05
CA ASN A 2 0.79 -10.38 -14.38
C ASN A 2 -0.45 -9.79 -13.68
N SER A 3 -1.67 -10.15 -14.11
CA SER A 3 -2.93 -9.76 -13.47
C SER A 3 -3.05 -10.25 -12.01
N CYS A 4 -2.39 -11.36 -11.66
CA CYS A 4 -2.37 -11.91 -10.31
C CYS A 4 -1.16 -11.46 -9.48
N GLY A 5 -0.30 -10.58 -10.03
CA GLY A 5 0.96 -10.23 -9.39
C GLY A 5 2.04 -11.32 -9.47
N VAL A 6 1.86 -12.34 -10.32
CA VAL A 6 2.81 -13.43 -10.55
C VAL A 6 3.52 -13.23 -11.89
N ASP A 7 4.84 -13.34 -11.90
CA ASP A 7 5.66 -13.24 -13.11
C ASP A 7 6.11 -14.62 -13.60
N ARG A 8 6.17 -14.84 -14.92
CA ARG A 8 6.60 -16.15 -15.48
C ARG A 8 8.08 -16.46 -15.24
N LYS A 9 8.88 -15.44 -14.88
CA LYS A 9 10.29 -15.56 -14.54
C LYS A 9 10.54 -15.72 -13.04
N SER A 10 9.51 -15.69 -12.20
CA SER A 10 9.70 -15.97 -10.78
C SER A 10 10.13 -17.42 -10.61
N VAL A 11 11.23 -17.65 -9.88
CA VAL A 11 11.71 -18.99 -9.54
C VAL A 11 11.21 -19.33 -8.15
N GLY A 12 10.36 -20.35 -8.05
CA GLY A 12 9.73 -20.77 -6.80
C GLY A 12 8.46 -19.98 -6.46
N ILE A 13 7.68 -20.54 -5.54
CA ILE A 13 6.51 -19.91 -4.94
C ILE A 13 6.80 -19.67 -3.47
N SER A 14 6.54 -18.45 -3.00
CA SER A 14 6.63 -18.11 -1.58
C SER A 14 5.26 -18.26 -0.96
N SER A 15 5.18 -19.12 0.05
CA SER A 15 4.00 -19.28 0.92
C SER A 15 3.53 -17.95 1.53
N ASP A 16 4.49 -17.18 2.03
CA ASP A 16 4.30 -15.86 2.62
C ASP A 16 3.76 -14.80 1.65
N ALA A 17 3.78 -15.04 0.33
CA ALA A 17 3.20 -14.11 -0.63
C ALA A 17 1.71 -13.87 -0.38
N VAL A 18 0.98 -14.89 0.09
CA VAL A 18 -0.45 -14.78 0.43
C VAL A 18 -0.70 -13.85 1.64
N LEU A 19 0.30 -13.68 2.50
CA LEU A 19 0.24 -12.75 3.63
C LEU A 19 0.59 -11.32 3.21
N ASP A 20 1.23 -11.12 2.06
CA ASP A 20 1.49 -9.79 1.51
C ASP A 20 0.20 -9.14 0.99
N SER A 21 -0.15 -8.01 1.60
CA SER A 21 -1.38 -7.27 1.26
C SER A 21 -1.42 -6.80 -0.19
N GLN A 22 -0.27 -6.44 -0.78
CA GLN A 22 -0.16 -5.97 -2.16
C GLN A 22 -0.35 -7.12 -3.16
N PHE A 23 0.27 -8.26 -2.89
CA PHE A 23 0.08 -9.48 -3.66
C PHE A 23 -1.37 -9.95 -3.59
N THR A 24 -1.92 -10.07 -2.38
CA THR A 24 -3.33 -10.46 -2.16
C THR A 24 -4.29 -9.45 -2.80
N ALA A 25 -3.92 -8.17 -2.89
CA ALA A 25 -4.70 -7.19 -3.67
C ALA A 25 -4.85 -7.57 -5.14
N LYS A 26 -3.74 -7.95 -5.79
CA LYS A 26 -3.69 -8.34 -7.20
C LYS A 26 -4.32 -9.72 -7.43
N LEU A 27 -4.01 -10.68 -6.56
CA LEU A 27 -4.55 -12.03 -6.60
C LEU A 27 -6.07 -12.04 -6.47
N CYS A 28 -6.61 -11.21 -5.58
CA CYS A 28 -8.06 -11.10 -5.38
C CYS A 28 -8.77 -10.20 -6.41
N SER A 29 -8.05 -9.67 -7.40
CA SER A 29 -8.65 -8.81 -8.42
C SER A 29 -9.54 -9.60 -9.39
N PRO A 30 -10.65 -9.01 -9.90
CA PRO A 30 -11.50 -9.70 -10.88
C PRO A 30 -10.73 -10.14 -12.13
N GLN A 31 -9.73 -9.36 -12.54
CA GLN A 31 -8.86 -9.66 -13.68
C GLN A 31 -8.01 -10.92 -13.46
N CYS A 32 -7.55 -11.17 -12.22
CA CYS A 32 -6.84 -12.41 -11.89
C CYS A 32 -7.78 -13.62 -11.96
N TYR A 33 -8.96 -13.55 -11.35
CA TYR A 33 -9.96 -14.63 -11.39
C TYR A 33 -10.40 -15.00 -12.81
N GLN A 34 -10.59 -14.00 -13.68
CA GLN A 34 -11.07 -14.22 -15.04
C GLN A 34 -9.96 -14.76 -15.96
N ASN A 35 -8.74 -14.23 -15.82
CA ASN A 35 -7.70 -14.49 -16.81
C ASN A 35 -6.72 -15.59 -16.37
N CYS A 36 -6.73 -15.99 -15.10
CA CYS A 36 -5.73 -16.89 -14.51
C CYS A 36 -6.34 -17.87 -13.48
N PRO A 37 -7.33 -18.69 -13.84
CA PRO A 37 -8.02 -19.59 -12.90
C PRO A 37 -7.07 -20.58 -12.21
N ASN A 38 -6.09 -21.13 -12.95
CA ASN A 38 -5.12 -22.08 -12.39
C ASN A 38 -4.17 -21.45 -11.36
N ILE A 39 -3.85 -20.16 -11.51
CA ILE A 39 -3.02 -19.44 -10.53
C ILE A 39 -3.84 -19.20 -9.26
N VAL A 40 -5.09 -18.79 -9.40
CA VAL A 40 -5.99 -18.61 -8.25
C VAL A 40 -6.17 -19.92 -7.48
N ASP A 41 -6.43 -21.03 -8.19
CA ASP A 41 -6.58 -22.34 -7.57
C ASP A 41 -5.30 -22.80 -6.85
N LEU A 42 -4.13 -22.59 -7.45
CA LEU A 42 -2.86 -22.90 -6.81
C LEU A 42 -2.68 -22.17 -5.48
N TYR A 43 -2.90 -20.84 -5.46
CA TYR A 43 -2.76 -20.05 -4.23
C TYR A 43 -3.89 -20.31 -3.22
N TYR A 44 -5.06 -20.74 -3.68
CA TYR A 44 -6.15 -21.18 -2.81
C TYR A 44 -5.73 -22.43 -2.03
N ASN A 45 -5.20 -23.43 -2.72
CA ASN A 45 -4.72 -24.67 -2.11
C ASN A 45 -3.48 -24.41 -1.23
N LEU A 46 -2.59 -23.50 -1.64
CA LEU A 46 -1.44 -23.09 -0.83
C LEU A 46 -1.87 -22.49 0.50
N ALA A 47 -2.80 -21.53 0.46
CA ALA A 47 -3.36 -20.92 1.66
C ALA A 47 -4.01 -21.97 2.58
N LEU A 48 -4.77 -22.92 2.02
CA LEU A 48 -5.36 -24.01 2.78
C LEU A 48 -4.31 -24.88 3.47
N GLY A 49 -3.21 -25.19 2.77
CA GLY A 49 -2.07 -25.91 3.33
C GLY A 49 -1.40 -25.18 4.50
N GLU A 50 -1.51 -23.86 4.54
CA GLU A 50 -1.02 -22.98 5.61
C GLU A 50 -2.08 -22.73 6.71
N GLY A 51 -3.28 -23.31 6.59
CA GLY A 51 -4.38 -23.09 7.52
C GLY A 51 -5.09 -21.74 7.35
N ALA A 52 -4.85 -21.06 6.22
CA ALA A 52 -5.52 -19.82 5.84
C ALA A 52 -6.57 -20.06 4.74
N PHE A 53 -7.62 -19.23 4.72
CA PHE A 53 -8.62 -19.27 3.66
C PHE A 53 -8.46 -18.05 2.76
N LEU A 54 -8.05 -18.28 1.51
CA LEU A 54 -7.83 -17.22 0.53
C LEU A 54 -9.07 -16.33 0.33
N LEU A 55 -10.28 -16.91 0.44
CA LEU A 55 -11.52 -16.16 0.34
C LEU A 55 -11.69 -15.13 1.47
N ASP A 56 -11.27 -15.46 2.69
CA ASP A 56 -11.35 -14.55 3.82
C ASP A 56 -10.28 -13.47 3.76
N LEU A 57 -9.09 -13.81 3.25
CA LEU A 57 -8.05 -12.84 2.92
C LEU A 57 -8.53 -11.84 1.86
N CYS A 58 -9.19 -12.31 0.80
CA CYS A 58 -9.78 -11.44 -0.22
C CYS A 58 -10.89 -10.53 0.34
N LYS A 59 -11.75 -11.04 1.24
CA LYS A 59 -12.76 -10.21 1.91
C LYS A 59 -12.11 -9.12 2.77
N SER A 60 -11.11 -9.50 3.56
CA SER A 60 -10.35 -8.59 4.43
C SER A 60 -9.61 -7.50 3.64
N GLN A 61 -9.03 -7.85 2.49
CA GLN A 61 -8.42 -6.87 1.59
C GLN A 61 -9.45 -5.85 1.10
N ARG A 62 -10.66 -6.29 0.70
CA ARG A 62 -11.69 -5.40 0.19
C ARG A 62 -12.21 -4.42 1.26
N THR A 63 -12.31 -4.86 2.52
CA THR A 63 -12.72 -3.97 3.62
C THR A 63 -11.62 -2.96 3.94
N ASN A 64 -10.35 -3.38 3.93
CA ASN A 64 -9.21 -2.50 4.16
C ASN A 64 -9.07 -1.43 3.05
N SER A 65 -9.20 -1.81 1.78
CA SER A 65 -9.18 -0.86 0.65
C SER A 65 -10.35 0.14 0.66
N ARG A 66 -11.48 -0.19 1.29
CA ARG A 66 -12.57 0.78 1.50
C ARG A 66 -12.22 1.78 2.60
N HIS A 67 -11.53 1.34 3.64
CA HIS A 67 -11.04 2.21 4.71
C HIS A 67 -9.96 3.17 4.21
N SER A 68 -9.11 2.75 3.26
CA SER A 68 -8.08 3.62 2.67
C SER A 68 -8.62 4.77 1.80
N MET A 69 -9.91 4.76 1.43
CA MET A 69 -10.55 5.85 0.64
C MET A 69 -11.41 6.79 1.50
N ALA A 70 -11.46 6.64 2.83
CA ALA A 70 -12.40 7.38 3.67
C ALA A 70 -11.90 8.71 4.25
N GLN A 71 -10.71 9.21 3.91
CA GLN A 71 -10.22 10.50 4.42
C GLN A 71 -9.60 11.40 3.34
N ILE A 72 -10.46 12.13 2.63
CA ILE A 72 -10.09 13.44 2.08
C ILE A 72 -11.28 14.40 2.20
N GLN A 73 -11.60 14.83 3.43
CA GLN A 73 -12.38 16.05 3.65
C GLN A 73 -11.40 17.20 3.91
N SER A 74 -10.83 17.77 2.85
CA SER A 74 -10.12 19.04 2.93
C SER A 74 -11.17 20.16 2.99
N SER A 75 -11.57 20.55 4.20
CA SER A 75 -12.42 21.71 4.44
C SER A 75 -11.57 22.82 5.05
N GLY A 76 -11.13 23.75 4.20
CA GLY A 76 -10.40 24.95 4.61
C GLY A 76 -10.86 26.14 3.79
N ALA A 77 -12.11 26.56 3.97
CA ALA A 77 -12.61 27.82 3.45
C ALA A 77 -12.02 28.97 4.28
N ALA A 78 -11.03 29.67 3.73
CA ALA A 78 -10.53 30.92 4.33
C ALA A 78 -11.38 32.09 3.84
N LEU A 79 -12.21 32.64 4.73
CA LEU A 79 -12.88 33.92 4.53
C LEU A 79 -11.85 35.05 4.76
N GLY A 80 -11.60 35.89 3.74
CA GLY A 80 -11.00 37.23 3.95
C GLY A 80 -12.04 38.22 4.53
N PRO A 81 -11.76 39.55 4.69
CA PRO A 81 -10.62 40.34 4.20
C PRO A 81 -10.13 41.51 5.12
N ILE A 82 -9.22 42.37 4.56
CA ILE A 82 -8.80 43.78 4.90
C ILE A 82 -7.94 44.02 6.17
N ALA A 83 -6.91 44.90 6.27
CA ALA A 83 -6.30 45.96 5.46
C ALA A 83 -4.80 46.19 5.86
N ALA A 84 -4.14 47.11 5.14
CA ALA A 84 -2.69 47.33 4.99
C ALA A 84 -1.85 47.82 6.20
N GLY A 85 -0.55 47.45 6.19
CA GLY A 85 0.56 48.10 6.91
C GLY A 85 1.92 47.41 6.59
N PRO A 86 3.00 48.13 6.23
CA PRO A 86 4.26 47.52 5.77
C PRO A 86 5.30 47.34 6.90
N MET A 87 6.35 46.56 6.58
CA MET A 87 7.63 46.35 7.32
C MET A 87 7.54 45.34 8.48
N SER A 88 8.51 44.44 8.72
CA SER A 88 9.95 44.51 8.42
C SER A 88 10.56 43.11 8.35
N ALA A 89 11.59 42.96 7.51
CA ALA A 89 12.41 41.77 7.38
C ALA A 89 13.28 41.51 8.62
N SER A 90 13.45 40.25 9.00
CA SER A 90 14.71 39.76 9.60
C SER A 90 14.74 38.23 9.59
N ALA A 91 15.61 37.69 8.74
CA ALA A 91 16.15 36.34 8.90
C ALA A 91 17.27 36.37 9.94
N PRO A 92 17.45 35.29 10.69
CA PRO A 92 18.80 34.73 10.78
C PRO A 92 18.82 33.20 10.55
N SER A 93 19.77 32.77 9.72
CA SER A 93 20.17 31.38 9.48
C SER A 93 21.07 30.82 10.62
N PRO A 94 21.77 29.69 10.43
CA PRO A 94 21.41 28.33 10.84
C PRO A 94 22.27 27.83 12.02
N SER A 95 21.87 26.74 12.69
CA SER A 95 22.72 26.06 13.68
C SER A 95 22.73 24.55 13.43
N SER A 96 23.69 24.13 12.58
CA SER A 96 24.69 23.05 12.73
C SER A 96 24.23 21.62 13.19
N PRO A 97 25.07 20.57 13.01
CA PRO A 97 24.71 19.38 12.24
C PRO A 97 24.22 18.22 13.12
N ILE A 98 23.24 17.46 12.61
CA ILE A 98 22.93 16.14 13.14
C ILE A 98 23.95 15.17 12.55
N ASP A 99 24.80 14.67 13.44
CA ASP A 99 25.80 13.63 13.19
C ASP A 99 25.09 12.32 12.80
N CYS A 100 25.25 11.89 11.54
CA CYS A 100 24.86 10.57 11.07
C CYS A 100 26.09 9.66 11.08
N ALA A 101 26.32 8.96 12.19
CA ALA A 101 27.24 7.83 12.22
C ALA A 101 26.54 6.55 11.71
N PRO A 102 27.07 5.85 10.68
CA PRO A 102 26.68 4.48 10.38
C PRO A 102 27.48 3.48 11.22
N THR A 103 26.81 2.44 11.72
CA THR A 103 27.42 1.26 12.36
C THR A 103 28.11 0.37 11.33
N PRO A 104 29.30 -0.18 11.62
CA PRO A 104 30.02 -1.07 10.71
C PRO A 104 29.56 -2.53 10.83
N MET A 105 29.58 -3.24 9.70
CA MET A 105 29.79 -4.69 9.57
C MET A 105 30.86 -4.90 8.51
#